data_AF-A0A8J7Q293-F1
#
_entry.id   AF-A0A8J7Q293-F1
#
_cell.length_a   1.000
_cell.length_b   1.000
_cell.length_c   1.000
_cell.angle_alpha   90.00
_cell.angle_beta   90.00
_cell.angle_gamma   90.00
#
_symmetry.space_group_name_H-M   'P 1'
#
loop_
_entity.id
_entity.type
_entity.pdbx_description
1 polymer ?
#
loop_
_entity_poly.entity_id
_entity_poly.type
_entity_poly.pdbx_seq_one_letter_code
_entity_poly.pdbx_strand_id
1 'polypeptide(L)'
;MRAYPPTSYDVVPYESNVFPQSHPNRLATIATLLGMRPAPVTKCRVLELGCASGGNLVPMGLGLPESTFLGLDLSKRQIETGQKLIEKVGLKNVELRQLDFRDADRDLGQFDYVICHGVYSWVPPDVQDKILTICSENLTPRGIAYVSYNTYPGWHMRGIIRDVMLYHAKQFADPVHRVRQARNLLDFMSKSVTQKDDPYSLLLKNEVELIRKCQDSYLFHDHLEDENNPVYFHQFAERAAAKGLQYLGEVDFRVMLAANYPPEVQNVLQALSPDAIHLEQYMDFLRNRMFRQTLLCHKAVQLTHQVRAEMVTGLAAASPARPSNEKPDVRSTEPEKFEVASGATVTTSQPIFKAALVHLNRAWPQALPFDALRAAARSAVGGPADPADSRVLAECLLNCYASAGGSLLELHAHAPQFAREPGERPVASPLARAQAAEGARVTNLRHENVLLNAVDRQLLTYLDGTRDRSTLANVVADLVKAGELTVKEQDRPVTDPDRVKQLATPVVAERLSFLGRSALLVQ
;
A
#
# COMPACT_ATOMS: atom_id res chain seq x y z
N MET A 1 -18.10 22.90 -20.43
CA MET A 1 -16.95 22.06 -20.03
C MET A 1 -15.74 22.55 -20.80
N ARG A 2 -14.63 22.86 -20.12
CA ARG A 2 -13.35 23.19 -20.75
C ARG A 2 -12.79 21.92 -21.39
N ALA A 3 -12.29 22.00 -22.62
CA ALA A 3 -11.66 20.87 -23.30
C ALA A 3 -10.15 20.90 -23.02
N TYR A 4 -9.59 19.79 -22.58
CA TYR A 4 -8.14 19.62 -22.37
C TYR A 4 -7.52 18.83 -23.54
N PRO A 5 -6.27 19.13 -23.94
CA PRO A 5 -5.58 18.38 -24.98
C PRO A 5 -5.27 16.93 -24.54
N PRO A 6 -5.10 15.97 -25.47
CA PRO A 6 -4.70 14.60 -25.15
C PRO A 6 -3.32 14.55 -24.48
N THR A 7 -3.15 13.59 -23.56
CA THR A 7 -1.91 13.39 -22.78
C THR A 7 -1.18 12.10 -23.18
N SER A 8 0.09 11.95 -22.79
CA SER A 8 0.85 10.70 -22.93
C SER A 8 0.12 9.52 -22.27
N TYR A 9 -0.56 9.77 -21.15
CA TYR A 9 -1.40 8.83 -20.41
C TYR A 9 -2.67 8.39 -21.15
N ASP A 10 -3.16 9.16 -22.14
CA ASP A 10 -4.26 8.72 -23.01
C ASP A 10 -3.77 7.74 -24.10
N VAL A 11 -2.50 7.84 -24.50
CA VAL A 11 -1.87 7.01 -25.54
C VAL A 11 -1.39 5.67 -24.97
N VAL A 12 -0.63 5.70 -23.87
CA VAL A 12 -0.17 4.51 -23.14
C VAL A 12 -0.74 4.59 -21.72
N PRO A 13 -1.88 3.96 -21.42
CA PRO A 13 -2.47 4.03 -20.09
C PRO A 13 -1.53 3.45 -19.02
N TYR A 14 -1.30 4.23 -17.96
CA TYR A 14 -0.68 3.70 -16.74
C TYR A 14 -1.66 2.75 -16.04
N GLU A 15 -1.16 1.65 -15.48
CA GLU A 15 -2.02 0.73 -14.73
C GLU A 15 -2.47 1.39 -13.43
N SER A 16 -3.79 1.52 -13.24
CA SER A 16 -4.35 2.01 -12.00
C SER A 16 -4.26 0.93 -10.92
N ASN A 17 -3.43 1.18 -9.91
CA ASN A 17 -3.10 0.23 -8.84
C ASN A 17 -3.59 0.74 -7.48
N VAL A 18 -3.61 -0.16 -6.50
CA VAL A 18 -3.78 0.18 -5.09
C VAL A 18 -2.45 0.45 -4.42
N PHE A 19 -2.46 1.42 -3.51
CA PHE A 19 -1.30 1.81 -2.72
C PHE A 19 -1.68 1.82 -1.23
N PRO A 20 -1.49 0.70 -0.50
CA PRO A 20 -1.80 0.61 0.94
C PRO A 20 -1.24 1.77 1.78
N GLN A 21 -0.08 2.29 1.37
CA GLN A 21 0.56 3.42 2.02
C GLN A 21 -0.23 4.73 1.93
N SER A 22 -0.95 5.00 0.83
CA SER A 22 -1.71 6.26 0.68
C SER A 22 -3.11 6.17 1.30
N HIS A 23 -3.53 4.99 1.75
CA HIS A 23 -4.84 4.78 2.35
C HIS A 23 -5.04 5.64 3.61
N PRO A 24 -6.18 6.34 3.79
CA PRO A 24 -6.44 7.19 4.96
C PRO A 24 -6.20 6.50 6.31
N ASN A 25 -6.52 5.21 6.41
CA ASN A 25 -6.19 4.38 7.58
C ASN A 25 -4.69 4.41 7.94
N ARG A 26 -3.78 4.26 6.96
CA ARG A 26 -2.33 4.35 7.19
C ARG A 26 -1.95 5.78 7.62
N LEU A 27 -2.45 6.79 6.91
CA LEU A 27 -2.15 8.20 7.21
C LEU A 27 -2.60 8.57 8.63
N ALA A 28 -3.81 8.18 9.00
CA ALA A 28 -4.39 8.39 10.33
C ALA A 28 -3.61 7.67 11.43
N THR A 29 -3.14 6.45 11.16
CA THR A 29 -2.32 5.67 12.10
C THR A 29 -1.02 6.42 12.42
N ILE A 30 -0.27 6.82 11.39
CA ILE A 30 1.00 7.54 11.57
C ILE A 30 0.76 8.88 12.26
N ALA A 31 -0.26 9.64 11.83
CA ALA A 31 -0.61 10.91 12.45
C ALA A 31 -0.97 10.76 13.94
N THR A 32 -1.71 9.71 14.29
CA THR A 32 -2.06 9.38 15.69
C THR A 32 -0.81 9.09 16.52
N LEU A 33 0.13 8.29 16.00
CA LEU A 33 1.40 8.01 16.68
C LEU A 33 2.22 9.29 16.94
N LEU A 34 2.07 10.30 16.08
CA LEU A 34 2.78 11.58 16.13
C LEU A 34 2.01 12.69 16.87
N GLY A 35 0.91 12.35 17.55
CA GLY A 35 0.18 13.30 18.42
C GLY A 35 -1.08 13.90 17.83
N MET A 36 -1.39 13.65 16.56
CA MET A 36 -2.60 14.19 15.95
C MET A 36 -3.84 13.42 16.38
N ARG A 37 -4.99 14.09 16.24
CA ARG A 37 -6.32 13.48 16.27
C ARG A 37 -6.98 13.74 14.92
N PRO A 38 -6.68 12.90 13.90
CA PRO A 38 -7.23 13.07 12.57
C PRO A 38 -8.74 12.78 12.53
N ALA A 39 -9.39 13.11 11.42
CA ALA A 39 -10.79 12.74 11.21
C ALA A 39 -10.96 11.20 11.25
N PRO A 40 -12.10 10.68 11.74
CA PRO A 40 -12.36 9.24 11.67
C PRO A 40 -12.34 8.75 10.22
N VAL A 41 -11.55 7.71 9.95
CA VAL A 41 -11.37 7.13 8.60
C VAL A 41 -12.70 6.67 7.98
N THR A 42 -13.66 6.25 8.81
CA THR A 42 -15.00 5.83 8.39
C THR A 42 -15.93 6.98 8.03
N LYS A 43 -15.56 8.24 8.36
CA LYS A 43 -16.38 9.44 8.15
C LYS A 43 -15.51 10.60 7.71
N CYS A 44 -14.76 10.40 6.63
CA CYS A 44 -13.82 11.38 6.12
C CYS A 44 -14.09 11.75 4.66
N ARG A 45 -13.52 12.88 4.24
CA ARG A 45 -13.46 13.31 2.85
C ARG A 45 -12.04 13.14 2.33
N VAL A 46 -11.88 12.48 1.20
CA VAL A 46 -10.58 12.20 0.58
C VAL A 46 -10.52 12.82 -0.82
N LEU A 47 -9.43 13.53 -1.09
CA LEU A 47 -9.09 14.02 -2.43
C LEU A 47 -7.85 13.26 -2.93
N GLU A 48 -7.87 12.74 -4.15
CA GLU A 48 -6.68 12.23 -4.83
C GLU A 48 -6.36 13.05 -6.08
N LEU A 49 -5.14 13.58 -6.13
CA LEU A 49 -4.57 14.29 -7.26
C LEU A 49 -3.79 13.29 -8.13
N GLY A 50 -4.19 13.17 -9.39
CA GLY A 50 -3.66 12.18 -10.34
C GLY A 50 -4.24 10.79 -10.08
N CYS A 51 -5.56 10.70 -9.97
CA CYS A 51 -6.23 9.45 -9.60
C CYS A 51 -6.24 8.39 -10.72
N ALA A 52 -5.84 8.75 -11.95
CA ALA A 52 -6.03 7.94 -13.16
C ALA A 52 -7.49 7.41 -13.22
N SER A 53 -7.68 6.10 -13.42
CA SER A 53 -9.01 5.48 -13.42
C SER A 53 -9.57 5.18 -12.02
N GLY A 54 -9.03 5.79 -10.96
CA GLY A 54 -9.54 5.68 -9.60
C GLY A 54 -9.28 4.33 -8.92
N GLY A 55 -8.32 3.53 -9.40
CA GLY A 55 -7.98 2.22 -8.84
C GLY A 55 -7.57 2.25 -7.36
N ASN A 56 -7.07 3.40 -6.89
CA ASN A 56 -6.79 3.61 -5.48
C ASN A 56 -8.04 4.05 -4.68
N LEU A 57 -8.93 4.88 -5.24
CA LEU A 57 -10.14 5.37 -4.55
C LEU A 57 -11.31 4.39 -4.54
N VAL A 58 -11.54 3.66 -5.62
CA VAL A 58 -12.69 2.75 -5.77
C VAL A 58 -12.73 1.68 -4.66
N PRO A 59 -11.62 0.97 -4.34
CA PRO A 59 -11.62 0.03 -3.21
C PRO A 59 -11.82 0.72 -1.85
N MET A 60 -11.30 1.94 -1.67
CA MET A 60 -11.52 2.72 -0.43
C MET A 60 -13.00 3.06 -0.27
N GLY A 61 -13.65 3.52 -1.34
CA GLY A 61 -15.08 3.82 -1.36
C GLY A 61 -15.96 2.63 -0.98
N LEU A 62 -15.58 1.43 -1.46
CA LEU A 62 -16.25 0.19 -1.10
C LEU A 62 -16.06 -0.17 0.39
N GLY A 63 -14.83 -0.04 0.92
CA GLY A 63 -14.50 -0.37 2.31
C GLY A 63 -14.98 0.66 3.34
N LEU A 64 -15.25 1.90 2.92
CA LEU A 64 -15.60 3.04 3.77
C LEU A 64 -16.87 3.75 3.26
N PRO A 65 -18.06 3.13 3.38
CA PRO A 65 -19.28 3.60 2.74
C PRO A 65 -19.80 4.94 3.27
N GLU A 66 -19.43 5.32 4.49
CA GLU A 66 -19.78 6.62 5.12
C GLU A 66 -18.75 7.73 4.81
N SER A 67 -17.64 7.42 4.14
CA SER A 67 -16.64 8.39 3.65
C SER A 67 -16.88 8.75 2.19
N THR A 68 -16.38 9.90 1.73
CA THR A 68 -16.53 10.37 0.34
C THR A 68 -15.17 10.62 -0.31
N PHE A 69 -15.07 10.34 -1.60
CA PHE A 69 -13.82 10.31 -2.35
C PHE A 69 -13.97 11.09 -3.65
N LEU A 70 -13.07 12.05 -3.89
CA LEU A 70 -12.95 12.79 -5.14
C LEU A 70 -11.58 12.52 -5.76
N GLY A 71 -11.56 12.02 -6.99
CA GLY A 71 -10.34 11.87 -7.78
C GLY A 71 -10.29 12.91 -8.90
N LEU A 72 -9.13 13.55 -9.07
CA LEU A 72 -8.85 14.48 -10.15
C LEU A 72 -7.75 13.92 -11.04
N ASP A 73 -7.97 13.90 -12.36
CA ASP A 73 -6.94 13.51 -13.33
C ASP A 73 -7.08 14.32 -14.63
N LEU A 74 -5.98 14.50 -15.36
CA LEU A 74 -5.99 15.22 -16.63
C LEU A 74 -6.50 14.34 -17.78
N SER A 75 -6.27 13.02 -17.71
CA SER A 75 -6.63 12.05 -18.76
C SER A 75 -8.14 11.76 -18.77
N LYS A 76 -8.80 12.16 -19.85
CA LYS A 76 -10.22 11.85 -20.07
C LYS A 76 -10.47 10.35 -20.14
N ARG A 77 -9.58 9.61 -20.82
CA ARG A 77 -9.71 8.16 -21.02
C ARG A 77 -9.70 7.41 -19.69
N GLN A 78 -8.79 7.80 -18.79
CA GLN A 78 -8.67 7.21 -17.46
C GLN A 78 -9.94 7.48 -16.63
N ILE A 79 -10.41 8.72 -16.61
CA ILE A 79 -11.64 9.12 -15.90
C ILE A 79 -12.86 8.34 -16.39
N GLU A 80 -13.09 8.26 -17.70
CA GLU A 80 -14.21 7.50 -18.27
C GLU A 80 -14.13 6.00 -17.96
N THR A 81 -12.91 5.44 -17.93
CA THR A 81 -12.70 4.03 -17.55
C THR A 81 -13.06 3.80 -16.08
N GLY A 82 -12.64 4.68 -15.18
CA GLY A 82 -12.96 4.60 -13.76
C GLY A 82 -14.44 4.79 -13.46
N GLN A 83 -15.10 5.72 -14.15
CA GLN A 83 -16.55 5.95 -14.00
C GLN A 83 -17.37 4.70 -14.36
N LYS A 84 -17.01 3.98 -15.43
CA LYS A 84 -17.66 2.71 -15.79
C LYS A 84 -17.50 1.65 -14.70
N LEU A 85 -16.33 1.58 -14.05
CA LEU A 85 -16.11 0.64 -12.94
C LEU A 85 -16.93 1.03 -11.71
N ILE A 86 -17.00 2.33 -11.37
CA ILE A 86 -17.82 2.88 -10.28
C ILE A 86 -19.29 2.51 -10.49
N GLU A 87 -19.81 2.71 -11.70
CA GLU A 87 -21.18 2.32 -12.08
C GLU A 87 -21.40 0.80 -11.98
N LYS A 88 -20.48 -0.01 -12.51
CA LYS A 88 -20.54 -1.48 -12.47
C LYS A 88 -20.56 -2.04 -11.04
N VAL A 89 -19.82 -1.42 -10.12
CA VAL A 89 -19.77 -1.82 -8.69
C VAL A 89 -20.92 -1.19 -7.89
N GLY A 90 -21.53 -0.11 -8.39
CA GLY A 90 -22.67 0.57 -7.77
C GLY A 90 -22.28 1.54 -6.64
N LEU A 91 -21.08 2.11 -6.69
CA LEU A 91 -20.61 3.05 -5.66
C LEU A 91 -21.23 4.44 -5.86
N LYS A 92 -21.62 5.08 -4.74
CA LYS A 92 -22.23 6.42 -4.72
C LYS A 92 -21.35 7.48 -4.05
N ASN A 93 -20.29 7.05 -3.40
CA ASN A 93 -19.41 7.88 -2.59
C ASN A 93 -18.04 8.12 -3.23
N VAL A 94 -17.85 7.69 -4.48
CA VAL A 94 -16.62 7.93 -5.26
C VAL A 94 -16.98 8.71 -6.51
N GLU A 95 -16.32 9.84 -6.71
CA GLU A 95 -16.47 10.69 -7.89
C GLU A 95 -15.10 10.89 -8.54
N LEU A 96 -15.02 10.76 -9.86
CA LEU A 96 -13.82 11.05 -10.65
C LEU A 96 -14.11 12.18 -11.63
N ARG A 97 -13.25 13.20 -11.67
CA ARG A 97 -13.39 14.38 -12.54
C ARG A 97 -12.14 14.60 -13.39
N GLN A 98 -12.35 14.91 -14.66
CA GLN A 98 -11.28 15.40 -15.52
C GLN A 98 -10.97 16.87 -15.17
N LEU A 99 -9.76 17.16 -14.68
CA LEU A 99 -9.35 18.51 -14.27
C LEU A 99 -7.83 18.69 -14.35
N ASP A 100 -7.36 19.82 -14.90
CA ASP A 100 -5.99 20.29 -14.67
C ASP A 100 -5.90 20.88 -13.24
N PHE A 101 -4.88 20.49 -12.47
CA PHE A 101 -4.69 21.01 -11.12
C PHE A 101 -4.54 22.54 -11.07
N ARG A 102 -4.08 23.17 -12.16
CA ARG A 102 -4.04 24.64 -12.28
C ARG A 102 -5.41 25.27 -12.14
N ASP A 103 -6.45 24.55 -12.54
CA ASP A 103 -7.84 24.99 -12.48
C ASP A 103 -8.54 24.56 -11.17
N ALA A 104 -7.86 23.82 -10.28
CA ALA A 104 -8.39 23.49 -8.97
C ALA A 104 -8.33 24.69 -8.01
N ASP A 105 -9.39 24.94 -7.25
CA ASP A 105 -9.45 26.02 -6.27
C ASP A 105 -10.21 25.60 -5.00
N ARG A 106 -10.52 26.58 -4.15
CA ARG A 106 -11.22 26.38 -2.87
C ARG A 106 -12.65 25.88 -3.04
N ASP A 107 -13.26 26.01 -4.22
CA ASP A 107 -14.65 25.60 -4.46
C ASP A 107 -14.81 24.08 -4.52
N LEU A 108 -13.71 23.33 -4.65
CA LEU A 108 -13.70 21.88 -4.41
C LEU A 108 -14.09 21.51 -2.96
N GLY A 109 -14.00 22.47 -2.04
CA GLY A 109 -14.23 22.30 -0.61
C GLY A 109 -13.01 21.76 0.12
N GLN A 110 -13.22 21.38 1.39
CA GLN A 110 -12.16 20.86 2.26
C GLN A 110 -12.23 19.34 2.43
N PHE A 111 -11.05 18.73 2.56
CA PHE A 111 -10.82 17.29 2.67
C PHE A 111 -9.98 16.98 3.92
N ASP A 112 -10.28 15.86 4.57
CA ASP A 112 -9.53 15.39 5.74
C ASP A 112 -8.23 14.71 5.32
N TYR A 113 -8.21 14.14 4.11
CA TYR A 113 -7.03 13.54 3.51
C TYR A 113 -6.87 14.01 2.07
N VAL A 114 -5.69 14.51 1.73
CA VAL A 114 -5.30 14.83 0.34
C VAL A 114 -4.17 13.90 -0.06
N ILE A 115 -4.30 13.19 -1.17
CA ILE A 115 -3.35 12.19 -1.66
C ILE A 115 -2.79 12.65 -3.00
N CYS A 116 -1.47 12.69 -3.12
CA CYS A 116 -0.75 12.93 -4.36
C CYS A 116 0.35 11.87 -4.50
N HIS A 117 0.00 10.73 -5.11
CA HIS A 117 0.89 9.59 -5.25
C HIS A 117 1.43 9.48 -6.68
N GLY A 118 2.76 9.49 -6.84
CA GLY A 118 3.41 9.31 -8.13
C GLY A 118 3.20 10.46 -9.13
N VAL A 119 2.98 11.70 -8.67
CA VAL A 119 2.69 12.84 -9.55
C VAL A 119 3.67 14.01 -9.37
N TYR A 120 3.99 14.38 -8.13
CA TYR A 120 4.73 15.62 -7.84
C TYR A 120 6.05 15.76 -8.61
N SER A 121 6.83 14.68 -8.77
CA SER A 121 8.08 14.74 -9.56
C SER A 121 7.88 14.72 -11.07
N TRP A 122 6.71 14.34 -11.58
CA TRP A 122 6.44 14.15 -13.01
C TRP A 122 5.71 15.32 -13.64
N VAL A 123 5.60 16.44 -12.92
CA VAL A 123 4.93 17.64 -13.39
C VAL A 123 5.87 18.84 -13.37
N PRO A 124 5.61 19.87 -14.19
CA PRO A 124 6.39 21.10 -14.18
C PRO A 124 6.36 21.84 -12.83
N PRO A 125 7.36 22.69 -12.53
CA PRO A 125 7.47 23.37 -11.22
C PRO A 125 6.25 24.21 -10.81
N ASP A 126 5.53 24.80 -11.75
CA ASP A 126 4.31 25.56 -11.45
C ASP A 126 3.16 24.64 -10.98
N VAL A 127 3.08 23.42 -11.50
CA VAL A 127 2.13 22.41 -11.02
C VAL A 127 2.55 21.88 -9.66
N GLN A 128 3.85 21.69 -9.40
CA GLN A 128 4.35 21.32 -8.07
C GLN A 128 3.91 22.33 -7.01
N ASP A 129 4.06 23.63 -7.29
CA ASP A 129 3.61 24.71 -6.40
C ASP A 129 2.08 24.68 -6.23
N LYS A 130 1.36 24.41 -7.31
CA LYS A 130 -0.11 24.29 -7.27
C LYS A 130 -0.57 23.10 -6.43
N ILE A 131 0.10 21.94 -6.49
CA ILE A 131 -0.19 20.78 -5.64
C ILE A 131 -0.07 21.16 -4.16
N LEU A 132 1.01 21.83 -3.77
CA LEU A 132 1.18 22.29 -2.37
C LEU A 132 0.16 23.36 -1.98
N THR A 133 -0.26 24.19 -2.93
CA THR A 133 -1.34 25.17 -2.73
C THR A 133 -2.68 24.47 -2.47
N ILE A 134 -3.04 23.45 -3.26
CA ILE A 134 -4.24 22.62 -3.02
C ILE A 134 -4.17 21.94 -1.65
N CYS A 135 -3.02 21.35 -1.30
CA CYS A 135 -2.81 20.75 0.03
C CYS A 135 -2.95 21.75 1.18
N SER A 136 -2.74 23.04 0.96
CA SER A 136 -2.96 24.09 1.97
C SER A 136 -4.42 24.54 2.00
N GLU A 137 -4.99 24.87 0.84
CA GLU A 137 -6.29 25.53 0.76
C GLU A 137 -7.48 24.59 0.91
N ASN A 138 -7.34 23.33 0.45
CA ASN A 138 -8.40 22.33 0.45
C ASN A 138 -8.26 21.31 1.59
N LEU A 139 -7.30 21.49 2.51
CA LEU A 139 -7.14 20.58 3.65
C LEU A 139 -7.86 21.13 4.88
N THR A 140 -8.63 20.30 5.57
CA THR A 140 -9.27 20.70 6.84
C THR A 140 -8.19 21.05 7.87
N PRO A 141 -8.51 21.83 8.94
CA PRO A 141 -7.50 22.26 9.93
C PRO A 141 -6.71 21.13 10.61
N ARG A 142 -7.25 19.91 10.65
CA ARG A 142 -6.61 18.70 11.19
C ARG A 142 -6.37 17.64 10.12
N GLY A 143 -6.51 18.00 8.85
CA GLY A 143 -6.31 17.09 7.74
C GLY A 143 -4.83 16.75 7.53
N ILE A 144 -4.61 15.68 6.76
CA ILE A 144 -3.28 15.17 6.41
C ILE A 144 -3.14 15.14 4.90
N ALA A 145 -2.10 15.75 4.38
CA ALA A 145 -1.72 15.61 2.98
C ALA A 145 -0.59 14.58 2.84
N TYR A 146 -0.75 13.64 1.91
CA TYR A 146 0.25 12.67 1.50
C TYR A 146 0.80 13.10 0.14
N VAL A 147 2.11 13.28 0.03
CA VAL A 147 2.78 13.60 -1.24
C VAL A 147 3.99 12.70 -1.40
N SER A 148 4.04 11.95 -2.50
CA SER A 148 5.21 11.14 -2.84
C SER A 148 6.00 11.72 -4.01
N TYR A 149 7.32 11.68 -3.91
CA TYR A 149 8.22 12.28 -4.90
C TYR A 149 9.60 11.61 -4.90
N ASN A 150 10.26 11.69 -6.05
CA ASN A 150 11.66 11.33 -6.20
C ASN A 150 12.52 12.35 -5.45
N THR A 151 13.55 11.87 -4.75
CA THR A 151 14.43 12.73 -3.94
C THR A 151 15.91 12.48 -4.22
N TYR A 152 16.71 13.52 -4.02
CA TYR A 152 18.15 13.45 -4.03
C TYR A 152 18.71 13.03 -2.65
N PRO A 153 19.91 12.43 -2.59
CA PRO A 153 20.84 12.18 -3.72
C PRO A 153 20.53 10.94 -4.55
N GLY A 154 19.72 9.99 -4.07
CA GLY A 154 19.53 8.68 -4.70
C GLY A 154 19.05 8.75 -6.14
N TRP A 155 18.23 9.74 -6.47
CA TRP A 155 17.75 9.90 -7.83
C TRP A 155 18.85 10.30 -8.85
N HIS A 156 19.98 10.87 -8.43
CA HIS A 156 21.08 11.15 -9.38
C HIS A 156 21.56 9.87 -10.09
N MET A 157 21.58 8.74 -9.38
CA MET A 157 22.00 7.46 -9.97
C MET A 157 21.02 6.97 -11.04
N ARG A 158 19.71 7.06 -10.77
CA ARG A 158 18.69 6.66 -11.75
C ARG A 158 18.58 7.66 -12.90
N GLY A 159 18.82 8.96 -12.62
CA GLY A 159 18.87 10.02 -13.63
C GLY A 159 19.87 9.73 -14.74
N ILE A 160 21.07 9.25 -14.40
CA ILE A 160 22.09 8.87 -15.40
C ILE A 160 21.54 7.84 -16.39
N ILE A 161 20.86 6.81 -15.89
CA ILE A 161 20.31 5.75 -16.73
C ILE A 161 19.15 6.27 -17.60
N ARG A 162 18.27 7.08 -17.00
CA ARG A 162 17.17 7.74 -17.72
C ARG A 162 17.66 8.62 -18.85
N ASP A 163 18.69 9.45 -18.63
CA ASP A 163 19.23 10.36 -19.65
C ASP A 163 19.75 9.59 -20.87
N VAL A 164 20.45 8.48 -20.64
CA VAL A 164 20.93 7.59 -21.70
C VAL A 164 19.78 6.97 -22.49
N MET A 165 18.77 6.46 -21.79
CA MET A 165 17.58 5.88 -22.43
C MET A 165 16.80 6.91 -23.24
N LEU A 166 16.56 8.09 -22.68
CA LEU A 166 15.86 9.20 -23.34
C LEU A 166 16.59 9.66 -24.59
N TYR A 167 17.91 9.85 -24.52
CA TYR A 167 18.72 10.25 -25.67
C TYR A 167 18.55 9.31 -26.85
N HIS A 168 18.57 8.00 -26.61
CA HIS A 168 18.39 6.99 -27.65
C HIS A 168 16.93 6.89 -28.12
N ALA A 169 15.98 6.87 -27.18
CA ALA A 169 14.56 6.70 -27.48
C ALA A 169 13.98 7.88 -28.27
N LYS A 170 14.51 9.11 -28.12
CA LYS A 170 14.05 10.31 -28.84
C LYS A 170 14.09 10.21 -30.37
N GLN A 171 14.83 9.26 -30.91
CA GLN A 171 14.92 9.02 -32.36
C GLN A 171 13.70 8.29 -32.94
N PHE A 172 12.83 7.74 -32.08
CA PHE A 172 11.68 6.94 -32.48
C PHE A 172 10.37 7.64 -32.10
N ALA A 173 9.45 7.75 -33.06
CA ALA A 173 8.15 8.38 -32.82
C ALA A 173 7.16 7.46 -32.06
N ASP A 174 7.20 6.15 -32.33
CA ASP A 174 6.26 5.19 -31.75
C ASP A 174 6.62 4.83 -30.29
N PRO A 175 5.71 5.02 -29.31
CA PRO A 175 5.94 4.72 -27.89
C PRO A 175 6.39 3.28 -27.60
N VAL A 176 5.79 2.29 -28.25
CA VAL A 176 6.13 0.87 -28.05
C VAL A 176 7.54 0.60 -28.57
N HIS A 177 7.88 1.17 -29.72
CA HIS A 177 9.21 1.13 -30.29
C HIS A 177 10.24 1.79 -29.36
N ARG A 178 9.92 2.96 -28.79
CA ARG A 178 10.77 3.68 -27.82
C ARG A 178 11.13 2.79 -26.62
N VAL A 179 10.14 2.16 -26.00
CA VAL A 179 10.32 1.23 -24.87
C VAL A 179 11.26 0.08 -25.25
N ARG A 180 10.97 -0.58 -26.38
CA ARG A 180 11.78 -1.72 -26.85
C ARG A 180 13.24 -1.32 -27.09
N GLN A 181 13.47 -0.18 -27.74
CA GLN A 181 14.84 0.27 -28.01
C GLN A 181 15.58 0.69 -26.74
N ALA A 182 14.89 1.33 -25.79
CA ALA A 182 15.49 1.66 -24.51
C ALA A 182 15.94 0.41 -23.72
N ARG A 183 15.13 -0.67 -23.72
CA ARG A 183 15.52 -1.97 -23.14
C ARG A 183 16.75 -2.56 -23.84
N ASN A 184 16.76 -2.56 -25.18
CA ASN A 184 17.86 -3.11 -25.97
C ASN A 184 19.17 -2.37 -25.71
N LEU A 185 19.12 -1.03 -25.62
CA LEU A 185 20.29 -0.21 -25.32
C LEU A 185 20.89 -0.57 -23.96
N LEU A 186 20.08 -0.66 -22.92
CA LEU A 186 20.59 -0.99 -21.59
C LEU A 186 21.17 -2.40 -21.51
N ASP A 187 20.53 -3.37 -22.16
CA ASP A 187 21.06 -4.74 -22.25
C ASP A 187 22.40 -4.76 -23.00
N PHE A 188 22.52 -4.01 -24.10
CA PHE A 188 23.79 -3.81 -24.82
C PHE A 188 24.85 -3.19 -23.90
N MET A 189 24.55 -2.06 -23.25
CA MET A 189 25.50 -1.38 -22.36
C MET A 189 25.97 -2.27 -21.21
N SER A 190 25.04 -2.95 -20.54
CA SER A 190 25.38 -3.87 -19.45
C SER A 190 26.26 -5.05 -19.89
N LYS A 191 26.19 -5.46 -21.17
CA LYS A 191 27.04 -6.52 -21.73
C LYS A 191 28.38 -6.00 -22.28
N SER A 192 28.43 -4.73 -22.69
CA SER A 192 29.57 -4.14 -23.38
C SER A 192 30.55 -3.39 -22.46
N VAL A 193 30.16 -3.04 -21.23
CA VAL A 193 31.11 -2.48 -20.26
C VAL A 193 32.15 -3.54 -19.90
N THR A 194 33.42 -3.24 -20.20
CA THR A 194 34.55 -4.18 -20.11
C THR A 194 35.10 -4.30 -18.69
N GLN A 195 34.96 -3.25 -17.87
CA GLN A 195 35.30 -3.29 -16.45
C GLN A 195 34.22 -4.07 -15.71
N LYS A 196 34.66 -5.05 -14.91
CA LYS A 196 33.75 -5.84 -14.08
C LYS A 196 33.80 -5.32 -12.66
N ASP A 197 32.61 -5.08 -12.11
CA ASP A 197 32.38 -4.82 -10.69
C ASP A 197 32.92 -3.46 -10.19
N ASP A 198 33.19 -2.54 -11.10
CA ASP A 198 33.30 -1.11 -10.79
C ASP A 198 31.90 -0.51 -10.49
N PRO A 199 31.82 0.65 -9.81
CA PRO A 199 30.54 1.25 -9.41
C PRO A 199 29.55 1.46 -10.55
N TYR A 200 30.03 1.81 -11.76
CA TYR A 200 29.16 2.08 -12.90
C TYR A 200 28.62 0.78 -13.52
N SER A 201 29.45 -0.26 -13.66
CA SER A 201 28.95 -1.56 -14.14
C SER A 201 27.96 -2.20 -13.15
N LEU A 202 28.13 -2.02 -11.84
CA LEU A 202 27.15 -2.46 -10.84
C LEU A 202 25.82 -1.68 -10.92
N LEU A 203 25.88 -0.36 -11.13
CA LEU A 203 24.68 0.46 -11.36
C LEU A 203 23.90 -0.04 -12.58
N LEU A 204 24.57 -0.26 -13.71
CA LEU A 204 23.95 -0.75 -14.93
C LEU A 204 23.31 -2.14 -14.75
N LYS A 205 24.04 -3.07 -14.12
CA LYS A 205 23.53 -4.41 -13.82
C LYS A 205 22.25 -4.34 -12.97
N ASN A 206 22.27 -3.55 -11.90
CA ASN A 206 21.13 -3.40 -11.01
C ASN A 206 19.91 -2.80 -11.72
N GLU A 207 20.11 -1.77 -12.55
CA GLU A 207 19.01 -1.13 -13.27
C GLU A 207 18.44 -2.02 -14.39
N VAL A 208 19.28 -2.80 -15.09
CA VAL A 208 18.81 -3.80 -16.06
C VAL A 208 17.95 -4.86 -15.38
N GLU A 209 18.38 -5.39 -14.24
CA GLU A 209 17.60 -6.38 -13.48
C GLU A 209 16.26 -5.83 -12.96
N LEU A 210 16.22 -4.54 -12.61
CA LEU A 210 14.99 -3.84 -12.27
C LEU A 210 14.06 -3.74 -13.50
N ILE A 211 14.56 -3.17 -14.59
CA ILE A 211 13.78 -2.89 -15.81
C ILE A 211 13.25 -4.18 -16.44
N ARG A 212 14.00 -5.30 -16.38
CA ARG A 212 13.54 -6.62 -16.84
C ARG A 212 12.25 -7.08 -16.17
N LYS A 213 11.99 -6.65 -14.93
CA LYS A 213 10.79 -7.02 -14.16
C LYS A 213 9.63 -6.02 -14.34
N CYS A 214 9.89 -4.85 -14.93
CA CYS A 214 8.89 -3.82 -15.16
C CYS A 214 8.04 -4.13 -16.39
N GLN A 215 6.75 -3.77 -16.35
CA GLN A 215 5.89 -3.71 -17.53
C GLN A 215 6.30 -2.56 -18.45
N ASP A 216 5.94 -2.64 -19.73
CA ASP A 216 6.32 -1.63 -20.71
C ASP A 216 5.69 -0.26 -20.44
N SER A 217 4.46 -0.22 -19.92
CA SER A 217 3.80 1.02 -19.48
C SER A 217 4.59 1.69 -18.34
N TYR A 218 5.04 0.91 -17.35
CA TYR A 218 5.87 1.42 -16.27
C TYR A 218 7.18 2.00 -16.81
N LEU A 219 7.88 1.27 -17.69
CA LEU A 219 9.13 1.77 -18.28
C LEU A 219 8.92 3.07 -19.09
N PHE A 220 7.81 3.16 -19.82
CA PHE A 220 7.49 4.36 -20.59
C PHE A 220 7.35 5.58 -19.67
N HIS A 221 6.53 5.48 -18.62
CA HIS A 221 6.23 6.61 -17.73
C HIS A 221 7.35 6.91 -16.71
N ASP A 222 8.00 5.88 -16.15
CA ASP A 222 9.03 6.07 -15.11
C ASP A 222 10.46 6.24 -15.66
N HIS A 223 10.71 5.95 -16.95
CA HIS A 223 12.05 6.11 -17.55
C HIS A 223 12.07 6.98 -18.81
N LEU A 224 10.98 7.04 -19.58
CA LEU A 224 10.93 7.73 -20.87
C LEU A 224 10.02 8.97 -20.90
N GLU A 225 9.34 9.29 -19.80
CA GLU A 225 8.65 10.57 -19.64
C GLU A 225 9.67 11.71 -19.56
N ASP A 226 9.40 12.78 -20.31
CA ASP A 226 10.32 13.91 -20.49
C ASP A 226 10.49 14.71 -19.20
N GLU A 227 9.43 14.85 -18.41
CA GLU A 227 9.44 15.59 -17.16
C GLU A 227 9.83 14.69 -15.98
N ASN A 228 10.93 14.98 -15.32
CA ASN A 228 11.16 14.50 -13.97
C ASN A 228 11.94 15.55 -13.17
N ASN A 229 11.29 16.13 -12.17
CA ASN A 229 11.79 17.22 -11.33
C ASN A 229 11.91 16.75 -9.85
N PRO A 230 12.91 15.91 -9.50
CA PRO A 230 13.21 15.57 -8.11
C PRO A 230 13.66 16.78 -7.31
N VAL A 231 13.53 16.69 -6.00
CA VAL A 231 13.95 17.74 -5.07
C VAL A 231 14.71 17.13 -3.90
N TYR A 232 15.56 17.89 -3.22
CA TYR A 232 15.99 17.48 -1.89
C TYR A 232 14.82 17.59 -0.91
N PHE A 233 14.84 16.77 0.14
CA PHE A 233 13.79 16.80 1.17
C PHE A 233 13.66 18.17 1.84
N HIS A 234 14.77 18.81 2.19
CA HIS A 234 14.72 20.14 2.82
C HIS A 234 14.05 21.18 1.90
N GLN A 235 14.30 21.13 0.59
CA GLN A 235 13.66 22.01 -0.40
C GLN A 235 12.16 21.76 -0.50
N PHE A 236 11.74 20.49 -0.45
CA PHE A 236 10.31 20.15 -0.40
C PHE A 236 9.66 20.71 0.87
N ALA A 237 10.29 20.53 2.02
CA ALA A 237 9.80 21.02 3.30
C ALA A 237 9.72 22.56 3.34
N GLU A 238 10.72 23.27 2.81
CA GLU A 238 10.73 24.73 2.68
C GLU A 238 9.56 25.23 1.81
N ARG A 239 9.32 24.61 0.65
CA ARG A 239 8.20 24.94 -0.24
C ARG A 239 6.85 24.70 0.42
N ALA A 240 6.70 23.58 1.14
CA ALA A 240 5.48 23.29 1.90
C ALA A 240 5.27 24.31 3.02
N ALA A 241 6.34 24.67 3.75
CA ALA A 241 6.29 25.67 4.81
C ALA A 241 5.89 27.07 4.32
N ALA A 242 6.32 27.46 3.11
CA ALA A 242 5.90 28.70 2.47
C ALA A 242 4.39 28.75 2.19
N LYS A 243 3.71 27.60 2.13
CA LYS A 243 2.25 27.47 1.97
C LYS A 243 1.51 27.28 3.30
N GLY A 244 2.19 27.43 4.45
CA GLY A 244 1.58 27.25 5.77
C GLY A 244 1.42 25.79 6.21
N LEU A 245 2.05 24.86 5.51
CA LEU A 245 2.12 23.44 5.89
C LEU A 245 3.37 23.18 6.75
N GLN A 246 3.40 22.04 7.43
CA GLN A 246 4.59 21.54 8.14
C GLN A 246 4.76 20.04 7.90
N TYR A 247 5.99 19.57 8.00
CA TYR A 247 6.32 18.15 7.96
C TYR A 247 5.69 17.43 9.16
N LEU A 248 4.84 16.45 8.89
CA LEU A 248 4.31 15.54 9.90
C LEU A 248 5.26 14.36 10.10
N GLY A 249 5.63 13.69 9.01
CA GLY A 249 6.43 12.46 9.04
C GLY A 249 6.49 11.77 7.68
N GLU A 250 7.06 10.58 7.64
CA GLU A 250 6.97 9.67 6.51
C GLU A 250 5.93 8.58 6.76
N VAL A 251 5.34 8.06 5.69
CA VAL A 251 4.32 7.01 5.78
C VAL A 251 4.86 5.68 6.33
N ASP A 252 6.13 5.39 6.06
CA ASP A 252 6.85 4.29 6.70
C ASP A 252 7.50 4.82 7.98
N PHE A 253 6.90 4.47 9.12
CA PHE A 253 7.38 4.90 10.43
C PHE A 253 8.86 4.58 10.67
N ARG A 254 9.32 3.43 10.17
CA ARG A 254 10.66 2.89 10.46
C ARG A 254 11.76 3.72 9.80
N VAL A 255 11.47 4.36 8.68
CA VAL A 255 12.48 5.19 8.00
C VAL A 255 12.78 6.48 8.77
N MET A 256 11.87 6.93 9.63
CA MET A 256 12.11 8.11 10.49
C MET A 256 13.00 7.78 11.70
N LEU A 257 13.18 6.50 12.03
CA LEU A 257 13.85 6.10 13.26
C LEU A 257 15.37 6.10 13.08
N ALA A 258 16.03 7.08 13.72
CA ALA A 258 17.48 7.10 13.88
C ALA A 258 17.99 5.90 14.69
N ALA A 259 17.14 5.31 15.55
CA ALA A 259 17.45 4.13 16.36
C ALA A 259 17.92 2.89 15.55
N ASN A 260 17.65 2.88 14.23
CA ASN A 260 18.11 1.84 13.32
C ASN A 260 19.59 1.98 12.93
N TYR A 261 20.28 3.02 13.37
CA TYR A 261 21.73 3.19 13.21
C TYR A 261 22.50 2.73 14.46
N PRO A 262 23.81 2.44 14.35
CA PRO A 262 24.66 2.24 15.52
C PRO A 262 24.63 3.47 16.48
N PRO A 263 24.76 3.28 17.80
CA PRO A 263 24.64 4.38 18.78
C PRO A 263 25.58 5.56 18.51
N GLU A 264 26.79 5.31 18.00
CA GLU A 264 27.74 6.36 17.62
C GLU A 264 27.20 7.28 16.51
N VAL A 265 26.53 6.71 15.51
CA VAL A 265 25.92 7.46 14.39
C VAL A 265 24.70 8.23 14.89
N GLN A 266 23.91 7.64 15.80
CA GLN A 266 22.76 8.32 16.41
C GLN A 266 23.20 9.59 17.15
N ASN A 267 24.26 9.51 17.95
CA ASN A 267 24.80 10.65 18.69
C ASN A 267 25.27 11.77 17.74
N VAL A 268 25.95 11.42 16.64
CA VAL A 268 26.38 12.40 15.63
C VAL A 268 25.18 13.03 14.93
N LEU A 269 24.21 12.24 14.49
CA LEU A 269 22.98 12.74 13.87
C LEU A 269 22.24 13.71 14.80
N GLN A 270 22.13 13.38 16.09
CA GLN A 270 21.50 14.24 17.08
C GLN A 270 22.30 15.55 17.29
N ALA A 271 23.63 15.49 17.29
CA ALA A 271 24.48 16.67 17.46
C ALA A 271 24.45 17.61 16.24
N LEU A 272 24.34 17.07 15.03
CA LEU A 272 24.32 17.85 13.78
C LEU A 272 22.95 18.44 13.45
N SER A 273 21.87 17.88 14.00
CA SER A 273 20.51 18.18 13.56
C SER A 273 19.80 19.13 14.54
N PRO A 274 19.65 20.42 14.20
CA PRO A 274 18.91 21.36 15.03
C PRO A 274 17.40 21.07 15.08
N ASP A 275 16.87 20.39 14.06
CA ASP A 275 15.46 20.03 13.95
C ASP A 275 15.26 18.71 13.19
N ALA A 276 14.00 18.29 13.09
CA ALA A 276 13.61 17.07 12.38
C ALA A 276 13.91 17.13 10.87
N ILE A 277 13.90 18.31 10.25
CA ILE A 277 14.16 18.45 8.80
C ILE A 277 15.62 18.13 8.50
N HIS A 278 16.53 18.66 9.30
CA HIS A 278 17.97 18.38 9.17
C HIS A 278 18.27 16.90 9.43
N LEU A 279 17.68 16.33 10.50
CA LEU A 279 17.86 14.91 10.83
C LEU A 279 17.46 14.00 9.66
N GLU A 280 16.27 14.22 9.11
CA GLU A 280 15.74 13.49 7.97
C GLU A 280 16.59 13.69 6.70
N GLN A 281 17.06 14.92 6.44
CA GLN A 281 17.91 15.20 5.30
C GLN A 281 19.29 14.52 5.41
N TYR A 282 19.88 14.47 6.61
CA TYR A 282 21.12 13.71 6.83
C TYR A 282 20.91 12.21 6.66
N MET A 283 19.79 11.67 7.14
CA MET A 283 19.44 10.26 6.91
C MET A 283 19.25 9.96 5.40
N ASP A 284 18.73 10.90 4.61
CA ASP A 284 18.66 10.74 3.14
C ASP A 284 20.04 10.63 2.50
N PHE A 285 21.00 11.44 2.93
CA PHE A 285 22.38 11.36 2.45
C PHE A 285 23.01 10.01 2.84
N LEU A 286 22.83 9.57 4.08
CA LEU A 286 23.40 8.30 4.56
C LEU A 286 22.79 7.07 3.88
N ARG A 287 21.51 7.12 3.47
CA ARG A 287 20.80 5.99 2.85
C ARG A 287 20.74 6.06 1.34
N ASN A 288 21.30 7.11 0.75
CA ASN A 288 21.15 7.42 -0.67
C ASN A 288 19.66 7.35 -1.10
N ARG A 289 18.79 8.03 -0.34
CA ARG A 289 17.34 7.90 -0.52
C ARG A 289 16.94 8.41 -1.90
N MET A 290 16.11 7.64 -2.59
CA MET A 290 15.66 7.94 -3.96
C MET A 290 14.18 8.34 -4.08
N PHE A 291 13.37 8.02 -3.06
CA PHE A 291 11.93 8.26 -3.06
C PHE A 291 11.41 8.55 -1.64
N ARG A 292 10.51 9.51 -1.52
CA ARG A 292 9.84 9.92 -0.28
C ARG A 292 8.33 9.81 -0.41
N GLN A 293 7.69 9.59 0.73
CA GLN A 293 6.24 9.45 0.88
C GLN A 293 5.84 10.25 2.12
N THR A 294 5.89 11.55 1.95
CA THR A 294 5.85 12.53 3.03
C THR A 294 4.41 12.86 3.40
N LEU A 295 4.17 12.94 4.70
CA LEU A 295 2.96 13.46 5.29
C LEU A 295 3.15 14.93 5.70
N LEU A 296 2.19 15.76 5.36
CA LEU A 296 2.11 17.17 5.71
C LEU A 296 0.82 17.44 6.49
N CYS A 297 0.85 18.44 7.37
CA CYS A 297 -0.33 18.99 8.01
C CYS A 297 -0.22 20.51 8.11
N HIS A 298 -1.28 21.19 8.53
CA HIS A 298 -1.22 22.63 8.78
C HIS A 298 -0.21 22.99 9.87
N LYS A 299 0.56 24.07 9.67
CA LYS A 299 1.56 24.57 10.64
C LYS A 299 0.99 24.88 12.03
N ALA A 300 -0.32 25.13 12.13
CA ALA A 300 -1.00 25.38 13.40
C ALA A 300 -1.19 24.11 14.26
N VAL A 301 -1.04 22.91 13.68
CA VAL A 301 -1.15 21.65 14.42
C VAL A 301 0.05 21.49 15.34
N GLN A 302 -0.20 21.21 16.62
CA GLN A 302 0.86 20.88 17.57
C GLN A 302 1.21 19.40 17.44
N LEU A 303 2.45 19.10 17.07
CA LEU A 303 2.96 17.74 16.90
C LEU A 303 3.77 17.31 18.13
N THR A 304 3.79 16.00 18.39
CA THR A 304 4.68 15.38 19.38
C THR A 304 5.69 14.54 18.63
N HIS A 305 6.95 15.00 18.60
CA HIS A 305 8.04 14.28 17.93
C HIS A 305 8.57 13.09 18.74
N GLN A 306 8.11 12.91 19.99
CA GLN A 306 8.34 11.70 20.78
C GLN A 306 7.11 10.81 20.72
N VAL A 307 7.24 9.65 20.06
CA VAL A 307 6.19 8.64 20.03
C VAL A 307 6.12 7.95 21.38
N ARG A 308 4.93 7.97 21.97
CA ARG A 308 4.69 7.35 23.28
C ARG A 308 3.78 6.13 23.13
N ALA A 309 4.00 5.13 23.97
CA ALA A 309 3.25 3.87 23.93
C ALA A 309 1.75 4.10 24.08
N GLU A 310 1.30 5.11 24.84
CA GLU A 310 -0.12 5.35 25.08
C GLU A 310 -0.90 5.64 23.78
N MET A 311 -0.24 6.15 22.74
CA MET A 311 -0.88 6.42 21.46
C MET A 311 -1.34 5.13 20.76
N VAL A 312 -0.71 3.99 21.05
CA VAL A 312 -1.08 2.66 20.52
C VAL A 312 -2.43 2.19 21.07
N THR A 313 -2.82 2.66 22.26
CA THR A 313 -4.08 2.24 22.90
C THR A 313 -5.33 2.64 22.11
N GLY A 314 -5.23 3.69 21.29
CA GLY A 314 -6.30 4.13 20.39
C GLY A 314 -6.33 3.43 19.03
N LEU A 315 -5.46 2.44 18.81
CA LEU A 315 -5.29 1.75 17.53
C LEU A 315 -5.70 0.28 17.62
N ALA A 316 -5.90 -0.35 16.47
CA ALA A 316 -6.00 -1.79 16.31
C ALA A 316 -4.65 -2.37 15.86
N ALA A 317 -4.40 -3.64 16.17
CA ALA A 317 -3.19 -4.35 15.76
C ALA A 317 -3.53 -5.60 14.94
N ALA A 318 -2.68 -5.95 13.97
CA ALA A 318 -2.71 -7.19 13.22
C ALA A 318 -1.29 -7.79 13.13
N SER A 319 -1.16 -9.12 13.12
CA SER A 319 0.15 -9.76 12.95
C SER A 319 0.04 -11.12 12.28
N PRO A 320 0.86 -11.41 11.25
CA PRO A 320 0.99 -12.76 10.70
C PRO A 320 1.95 -13.64 11.52
N ALA A 321 2.57 -13.12 12.58
CA ALA A 321 3.66 -13.79 13.28
C ALA A 321 3.18 -15.06 14.00
N ARG A 322 3.62 -16.22 13.52
CA ARG A 322 3.29 -17.52 14.11
C ARG A 322 4.27 -17.86 15.23
N PRO A 323 3.84 -18.52 16.32
CA PRO A 323 4.77 -19.06 17.30
C PRO A 323 5.63 -20.14 16.64
N SER A 324 6.93 -20.18 16.96
CA SER A 324 7.82 -21.26 16.49
C SER A 324 7.52 -22.59 17.21
N ASN A 325 6.99 -22.54 18.43
CA ASN A 325 6.55 -23.69 19.20
C ASN A 325 5.08 -24.04 18.89
N GLU A 326 4.74 -25.33 18.75
CA GLU A 326 3.36 -25.78 18.50
C GLU A 326 2.40 -25.44 19.65
N LYS A 327 2.92 -25.44 20.88
CA LYS A 327 2.19 -25.13 22.11
C LYS A 327 2.96 -24.05 22.88
N PRO A 328 2.90 -22.77 22.44
CA PRO A 328 3.66 -21.71 23.07
C PRO A 328 3.20 -21.50 24.52
N ASP A 329 4.14 -21.38 25.45
CA ASP A 329 3.84 -21.02 26.82
C ASP A 329 3.66 -19.50 26.92
N VAL A 330 2.40 -19.06 26.95
CA VAL A 330 2.04 -17.65 27.07
C VAL A 330 1.98 -17.16 28.52
N ARG A 331 2.16 -18.02 29.52
CA ARG A 331 1.91 -17.71 30.94
C ARG A 331 3.19 -17.44 31.72
N SER A 332 4.24 -18.21 31.48
CA SER A 332 5.53 -18.02 32.17
C SER A 332 6.31 -16.83 31.61
N THR A 333 7.43 -16.50 32.23
CA THR A 333 8.40 -15.52 31.72
C THR A 333 9.47 -16.14 30.82
N GLU A 334 9.36 -17.43 30.48
CA GLU A 334 10.28 -18.05 29.53
C GLU A 334 10.12 -17.42 28.13
N PRO A 335 11.22 -17.18 27.40
CA PRO A 335 11.14 -16.56 26.09
C PRO A 335 10.41 -17.44 25.07
N GLU A 336 9.48 -16.84 24.33
CA GLU A 336 8.87 -17.46 23.15
C GLU A 336 9.28 -16.72 21.89
N LYS A 337 9.54 -17.49 20.83
CA LYS A 337 9.90 -16.96 19.51
C LYS A 337 8.71 -17.01 18.57
N PHE A 338 8.53 -15.93 17.82
CA PHE A 338 7.55 -15.80 16.76
C PHE A 338 8.25 -15.43 15.45
N GLU A 339 7.70 -15.90 14.34
CA GLU A 339 8.26 -15.70 13.00
C GLU A 339 7.19 -15.41 11.96
N VAL A 340 7.55 -14.69 10.91
CA VAL A 340 6.69 -14.46 9.74
C VAL A 340 7.32 -15.09 8.50
N ALA A 341 6.52 -15.23 7.43
CA ALA A 341 6.97 -15.86 6.18
C ALA A 341 8.19 -15.19 5.54
N SER A 342 8.44 -13.89 5.81
CA SER A 342 9.64 -13.18 5.33
C SER A 342 10.92 -13.56 6.08
N GLY A 343 10.84 -14.39 7.12
CA GLY A 343 11.97 -14.77 7.98
C GLY A 343 12.23 -13.80 9.14
N ALA A 344 11.48 -12.70 9.26
CA ALA A 344 11.57 -11.82 10.41
C ALA A 344 11.10 -12.52 11.68
N THR A 345 11.73 -12.22 12.81
CA THR A 345 11.41 -12.86 14.09
C THR A 345 11.33 -11.87 15.23
N VAL A 346 10.51 -12.18 16.23
CA VAL A 346 10.49 -11.48 17.53
C VAL A 346 10.54 -12.53 18.63
N THR A 347 11.38 -12.30 19.64
CA THR A 347 11.45 -13.11 20.85
C THR A 347 11.08 -12.25 22.04
N THR A 348 10.20 -12.74 22.90
CA THR A 348 9.76 -12.01 24.09
C THR A 348 9.50 -12.92 25.28
N SER A 349 9.81 -12.42 26.47
CA SER A 349 9.48 -13.04 27.77
C SER A 349 8.20 -12.46 28.39
N GLN A 350 7.58 -11.45 27.77
CA GLN A 350 6.41 -10.75 28.33
C GLN A 350 5.13 -11.56 28.12
N PRO A 351 4.49 -12.12 29.17
CA PRO A 351 3.33 -13.01 29.03
C PRO A 351 2.17 -12.39 28.24
N ILE A 352 1.81 -11.13 28.56
CA ILE A 352 0.71 -10.42 27.89
C ILE A 352 0.99 -10.24 26.39
N PHE A 353 2.24 -10.01 26.00
CA PHE A 353 2.61 -9.83 24.61
C PHE A 353 2.69 -11.16 23.85
N LYS A 354 3.20 -12.23 24.49
CA LYS A 354 3.15 -13.59 23.94
C LYS A 354 1.71 -14.00 23.62
N ALA A 355 0.81 -13.82 24.58
CA ALA A 355 -0.61 -14.10 24.40
C ALA A 355 -1.22 -13.25 23.27
N ALA A 356 -0.92 -11.94 23.22
CA ALA A 356 -1.38 -11.06 22.17
C ALA A 356 -0.96 -11.52 20.77
N LEU A 357 0.31 -11.90 20.55
CA LEU A 357 0.80 -12.40 19.26
C LEU A 357 0.09 -13.70 18.84
N VAL A 358 -0.16 -14.63 19.77
CA VAL A 358 -0.95 -15.84 19.49
C VAL A 358 -2.38 -15.49 19.06
N HIS A 359 -3.03 -14.53 19.72
CA HIS A 359 -4.37 -14.09 19.36
C HIS A 359 -4.40 -13.37 18.00
N LEU A 360 -3.44 -12.49 17.72
CA LEU A 360 -3.31 -11.80 16.44
C LEU A 360 -3.09 -12.77 15.28
N ASN A 361 -2.22 -13.76 15.45
CA ASN A 361 -1.97 -14.78 14.43
C ASN A 361 -3.22 -15.62 14.13
N ARG A 362 -3.99 -15.99 15.17
CA ARG A 362 -5.26 -16.72 14.99
C ARG A 362 -6.29 -15.87 14.25
N ALA A 363 -6.36 -14.58 14.54
CA ALA A 363 -7.27 -13.64 13.89
C ALA A 363 -6.80 -13.22 12.48
N TRP A 364 -5.51 -13.44 12.14
CA TRP A 364 -4.92 -12.97 10.88
C TRP A 364 -5.78 -13.36 9.66
N PRO A 365 -6.05 -12.41 8.73
CA PRO A 365 -5.49 -11.06 8.66
C PRO A 365 -6.35 -9.94 9.31
N GLN A 366 -7.26 -10.26 10.24
CA GLN A 366 -8.07 -9.23 10.91
C GLN A 366 -7.26 -8.43 11.92
N ALA A 367 -7.52 -7.12 11.99
CA ALA A 367 -6.98 -6.25 13.02
C ALA A 367 -7.91 -6.24 14.25
N LEU A 368 -7.34 -6.37 15.45
CA LEU A 368 -8.07 -6.35 16.70
C LEU A 368 -7.87 -5.00 17.42
N PRO A 369 -8.94 -4.30 17.84
CA PRO A 369 -8.81 -3.11 18.69
C PRO A 369 -8.01 -3.41 19.95
N PHE A 370 -7.18 -2.45 20.39
CA PHE A 370 -6.27 -2.63 21.53
C PHE A 370 -6.94 -3.24 22.77
N ASP A 371 -8.09 -2.70 23.19
CA ASP A 371 -8.79 -3.19 24.39
C ASP A 371 -9.30 -4.63 24.24
N ALA A 372 -9.80 -5.00 23.06
CA ALA A 372 -10.24 -6.36 22.78
C ALA A 372 -9.06 -7.33 22.78
N LEU A 373 -7.93 -6.93 22.18
CA LEU A 373 -6.69 -7.70 22.18
C LEU A 373 -6.14 -7.87 23.60
N ARG A 374 -6.10 -6.80 24.38
CA ARG A 374 -5.66 -6.80 25.78
C ARG A 374 -6.50 -7.73 26.63
N ALA A 375 -7.83 -7.65 26.51
CA ALA A 375 -8.75 -8.51 27.24
C ALA A 375 -8.56 -10.00 26.88
N ALA A 376 -8.44 -10.32 25.59
CA ALA A 376 -8.17 -11.67 25.11
C ALA A 376 -6.81 -12.20 25.62
N ALA A 377 -5.76 -11.39 25.52
CA ALA A 377 -4.43 -11.73 26.00
C ALA A 377 -4.41 -11.98 27.52
N ARG A 378 -5.04 -11.11 28.31
CA ARG A 378 -5.17 -11.28 29.77
C ARG A 378 -5.92 -12.56 30.12
N SER A 379 -7.00 -12.88 29.41
CA SER A 379 -7.73 -14.14 29.60
C SER A 379 -6.84 -15.37 29.35
N ALA A 380 -5.98 -15.34 28.33
CA ALA A 380 -5.07 -16.45 28.02
C ALA A 380 -3.93 -16.61 29.04
N VAL A 381 -3.36 -15.49 29.52
CA VAL A 381 -2.36 -15.47 30.60
C VAL A 381 -2.97 -16.03 31.91
N GLY A 382 -4.22 -15.66 32.20
CA GLY A 382 -4.91 -16.01 33.43
C GLY A 382 -4.66 -15.02 34.58
N GLY A 383 -5.34 -15.25 35.71
CA GLY A 383 -5.30 -14.36 36.88
C GLY A 383 -6.22 -13.15 36.77
N PRO A 384 -6.26 -12.28 37.81
CA PRO A 384 -7.05 -11.05 37.80
C PRO A 384 -6.51 -10.04 36.79
N ALA A 385 -7.31 -9.01 36.48
CA ALA A 385 -6.87 -7.90 35.65
C ALA A 385 -5.64 -7.21 36.26
N ASP A 386 -4.62 -6.95 35.44
CA ASP A 386 -3.40 -6.25 35.86
C ASP A 386 -3.41 -4.82 35.31
N PRO A 387 -3.35 -3.78 36.17
CA PRO A 387 -3.26 -2.39 35.71
C PRO A 387 -2.06 -2.11 34.79
N ALA A 388 -0.97 -2.89 34.89
CA ALA A 388 0.21 -2.73 34.07
C ALA A 388 0.03 -3.22 32.62
N ASP A 389 -1.00 -4.03 32.33
CA ASP A 389 -1.20 -4.65 31.02
C ASP A 389 -1.22 -3.66 29.88
N SER A 390 -1.99 -2.59 30.04
CA SER A 390 -2.16 -1.60 28.98
C SER A 390 -0.82 -0.96 28.63
N ARG A 391 -0.03 -0.60 29.63
CA ARG A 391 1.28 0.03 29.41
C ARG A 391 2.27 -0.96 28.78
N VAL A 392 2.43 -2.15 29.36
CA VAL A 392 3.40 -3.15 28.88
C VAL A 392 3.06 -3.63 27.47
N LEU A 393 1.77 -3.92 27.21
CA LEU A 393 1.33 -4.35 25.88
C LEU A 393 1.55 -3.25 24.85
N ALA A 394 1.21 -2.00 25.17
CA ALA A 394 1.41 -0.88 24.25
C ALA A 394 2.89 -0.63 23.94
N GLU A 395 3.77 -0.69 24.94
CA GLU A 395 5.23 -0.58 24.75
C GLU A 395 5.76 -1.70 23.84
N CYS A 396 5.34 -2.94 24.09
CA CYS A 396 5.76 -4.09 23.29
C CYS A 396 5.25 -4.03 21.85
N LEU A 397 3.99 -3.62 21.63
CA LEU A 397 3.43 -3.42 20.29
C LEU A 397 4.18 -2.31 19.55
N LEU A 398 4.41 -1.17 20.19
CA LEU A 398 5.15 -0.07 19.58
C LEU A 398 6.57 -0.48 19.18
N ASN A 399 7.30 -1.15 20.07
CA ASN A 399 8.65 -1.62 19.80
C ASN A 399 8.70 -2.66 18.68
N CYS A 400 7.71 -3.56 18.62
CA CYS A 400 7.58 -4.54 17.55
C CYS A 400 7.27 -3.87 16.20
N TYR A 401 6.36 -2.89 16.19
CA TYR A 401 6.03 -2.08 15.01
C TYR A 401 7.22 -1.27 14.48
N ALA A 402 8.05 -0.74 15.39
CA ALA A 402 9.22 0.06 15.09
C ALA A 402 10.43 -0.75 14.61
N SER A 403 10.42 -2.08 14.76
CA SER A 403 11.56 -2.94 14.45
C SER A 403 11.91 -2.96 12.96
N ALA A 404 13.20 -2.89 12.65
CA ALA A 404 13.75 -2.92 11.28
C ALA A 404 13.59 -4.28 10.57
N GLY A 405 13.15 -5.33 11.29
CA GLY A 405 13.17 -6.72 10.81
C GLY A 405 12.11 -7.12 9.77
N GLY A 406 11.11 -6.28 9.48
CA GLY A 406 10.01 -6.59 8.55
C GLY A 406 8.63 -6.33 9.16
N SER A 407 7.55 -6.61 8.43
CA SER A 407 6.16 -6.38 8.87
C SER A 407 5.68 -7.44 9.88
N LEU A 408 6.36 -7.52 11.04
CA LEU A 408 5.97 -8.41 12.14
C LEU A 408 4.63 -8.02 12.75
N LEU A 409 4.35 -6.71 12.80
CA LEU A 409 3.16 -6.13 13.39
C LEU A 409 2.67 -4.98 12.53
N GLU A 410 1.35 -4.86 12.41
CA GLU A 410 0.68 -3.74 11.79
C GLU A 410 -0.18 -3.03 12.83
N LEU A 411 -0.21 -1.69 12.76
CA LEU A 411 -1.11 -0.85 13.53
C LEU A 411 -2.07 -0.14 12.57
N HIS A 412 -3.32 0.05 13.02
CA HIS A 412 -4.40 0.62 12.23
C HIS A 412 -5.28 1.56 13.06
N ALA A 413 -5.60 2.74 12.54
CA ALA A 413 -6.61 3.63 13.11
C ALA A 413 -8.05 3.10 12.94
N HIS A 414 -8.25 2.21 11.96
CA HIS A 414 -9.50 1.54 11.68
C HIS A 414 -9.25 0.08 11.29
N ALA A 415 -10.01 -0.86 11.83
CA ALA A 415 -9.95 -2.27 11.47
C ALA A 415 -10.89 -2.56 10.27
N PRO A 416 -10.36 -2.90 9.08
CA PRO A 416 -11.19 -3.22 7.93
C PRO A 416 -12.12 -4.41 8.21
N GLN A 417 -13.35 -4.35 7.72
CA GLN A 417 -14.35 -5.39 7.90
C GLN A 417 -14.37 -6.35 6.71
N PHE A 418 -14.23 -7.64 6.98
CA PHE A 418 -14.31 -8.72 6.00
C PHE A 418 -14.56 -10.05 6.70
N ALA A 419 -15.07 -11.03 5.96
CA ALA A 419 -15.24 -12.39 6.43
C ALA A 419 -13.95 -13.19 6.22
N ARG A 420 -13.36 -13.68 7.31
CA ARG A 420 -12.23 -14.61 7.27
C ARG A 420 -12.68 -16.03 6.95
N GLU A 421 -13.82 -16.43 7.50
CA GLU A 421 -14.44 -17.73 7.24
C GLU A 421 -15.53 -17.58 6.18
N PRO A 422 -15.53 -18.38 5.11
CA PRO A 422 -16.42 -18.21 3.95
C PRO A 422 -17.92 -18.48 4.20
N GLY A 423 -18.29 -19.05 5.36
CA GLY A 423 -19.68 -19.45 5.63
C GLY A 423 -20.18 -20.61 4.73
N GLU A 424 -21.50 -20.79 4.70
CA GLU A 424 -22.17 -21.79 3.84
C GLU A 424 -22.36 -21.29 2.41
N ARG A 425 -22.73 -20.01 2.27
CA ARG A 425 -22.95 -19.32 0.99
C ARG A 425 -22.05 -18.09 0.91
N PRO A 426 -20.78 -18.27 0.50
CA PRO A 426 -19.79 -17.20 0.49
C PRO A 426 -20.18 -16.03 -0.41
N VAL A 427 -19.89 -14.81 0.05
CA VAL A 427 -20.04 -13.57 -0.69
C VAL A 427 -18.67 -12.92 -0.82
N ALA A 428 -18.24 -12.65 -2.05
CA ALA A 428 -17.03 -11.91 -2.34
C ALA A 428 -17.29 -10.42 -2.56
N SER A 429 -16.27 -9.60 -2.36
CA SER A 429 -16.28 -8.18 -2.70
C SER A 429 -16.78 -7.97 -4.15
N PRO A 430 -17.77 -7.08 -4.40
CA PRO A 430 -18.28 -6.82 -5.75
C PRO A 430 -17.18 -6.28 -6.69
N LEU A 431 -16.24 -5.50 -6.15
CA LEU A 431 -15.06 -5.05 -6.90
C LEU A 431 -14.17 -6.23 -7.29
N ALA A 432 -13.84 -7.12 -6.35
CA ALA A 432 -12.97 -8.25 -6.62
C ALA A 432 -13.61 -9.22 -7.65
N ARG A 433 -14.94 -9.38 -7.60
CA ARG A 433 -15.72 -10.11 -8.62
C ARG A 433 -15.61 -9.46 -10.00
N ALA A 434 -15.78 -8.14 -10.07
CA ALA A 434 -15.67 -7.39 -11.32
C ALA A 434 -14.27 -7.47 -11.94
N GLN A 435 -13.23 -7.37 -11.11
CA GLN A 435 -11.82 -7.47 -11.53
C GLN A 435 -11.46 -8.90 -11.96
N ALA A 436 -11.94 -9.94 -11.25
CA ALA A 436 -11.68 -11.33 -11.61
C ALA A 436 -12.24 -11.73 -12.99
N ALA A 437 -13.32 -11.08 -13.42
CA ALA A 437 -13.87 -11.27 -14.76
C ALA A 437 -12.94 -10.73 -15.87
N GLU A 438 -12.04 -9.80 -15.55
CA GLU A 438 -11.15 -9.13 -16.50
C GLU A 438 -9.70 -9.65 -16.41
N GLY A 439 -9.25 -10.08 -15.23
CA GLY A 439 -7.88 -10.51 -15.01
C GLY A 439 -7.65 -11.28 -13.72
N ALA A 440 -6.41 -11.73 -13.52
CA ALA A 440 -6.02 -12.51 -12.34
C ALA A 440 -5.66 -11.64 -11.12
N ARG A 441 -5.40 -10.34 -11.31
CA ARG A 441 -5.06 -9.42 -10.22
C ARG A 441 -6.34 -8.76 -9.72
N VAL A 442 -6.65 -8.93 -8.43
CA VAL A 442 -7.80 -8.33 -7.77
C VAL A 442 -7.37 -7.56 -6.52
N THR A 443 -8.23 -6.67 -6.04
CA THR A 443 -8.02 -5.91 -4.81
C THR A 443 -8.82 -6.51 -3.66
N ASN A 444 -8.17 -6.76 -2.53
CA ASN A 444 -8.84 -7.23 -1.32
C ASN A 444 -9.37 -6.08 -0.43
N LEU A 445 -10.13 -6.44 0.61
CA LEU A 445 -10.71 -5.48 1.56
C LEU A 445 -9.69 -4.89 2.56
N ARG A 446 -8.41 -5.26 2.43
CA ARG A 446 -7.28 -4.66 3.12
C ARG A 446 -6.51 -3.65 2.24
N HIS A 447 -7.05 -3.35 1.05
CA HIS A 447 -6.45 -2.45 0.06
C HIS A 447 -5.15 -2.98 -0.57
N GLU A 448 -5.01 -4.30 -0.66
CA GLU A 448 -3.83 -4.99 -1.20
C GLU A 448 -4.17 -5.71 -2.51
N ASN A 449 -3.18 -5.83 -3.40
CA ASN A 449 -3.29 -6.65 -4.61
C ASN A 449 -3.13 -8.14 -4.29
N VAL A 450 -4.05 -8.95 -4.78
CA VAL A 450 -4.00 -10.42 -4.70
C VAL A 450 -3.94 -10.99 -6.11
N LEU A 451 -2.95 -11.84 -6.37
CA LEU A 451 -2.85 -12.57 -7.63
C LEU A 451 -3.55 -13.93 -7.49
N LEU A 452 -4.60 -14.12 -8.29
CA LEU A 452 -5.42 -15.32 -8.31
C LEU A 452 -4.86 -16.36 -9.27
N ASN A 453 -4.99 -17.63 -8.90
CA ASN A 453 -4.84 -18.71 -9.88
C ASN A 453 -6.12 -18.84 -10.73
N ALA A 454 -6.10 -19.70 -11.76
CA ALA A 454 -7.24 -19.88 -12.66
C ALA A 454 -8.53 -20.31 -11.93
N VAL A 455 -8.44 -21.21 -10.95
CA VAL A 455 -9.59 -21.71 -10.18
C VAL A 455 -10.16 -20.62 -9.28
N ASP A 456 -9.31 -19.89 -8.56
CA ASP A 456 -9.73 -18.77 -7.70
C ASP A 456 -10.43 -17.69 -8.50
N ARG A 457 -9.84 -17.31 -9.64
CA ARG A 457 -10.39 -16.27 -10.51
C ARG A 457 -11.80 -16.63 -10.93
N GLN A 458 -12.00 -17.85 -11.41
CA GLN A 458 -13.32 -18.31 -11.84
C GLN A 458 -14.28 -18.41 -10.66
N LEU A 459 -13.91 -19.09 -9.58
CA LEU A 459 -14.75 -19.24 -8.39
C LEU A 459 -15.22 -17.88 -7.85
N LEU A 460 -14.32 -16.90 -7.76
CA LEU A 460 -14.61 -15.59 -7.21
C LEU A 460 -15.81 -14.93 -7.91
N THR A 461 -15.93 -15.06 -9.24
CA THR A 461 -17.04 -14.47 -10.01
C THR A 461 -18.43 -14.99 -9.60
N TYR A 462 -18.50 -16.21 -9.07
CA TYR A 462 -19.72 -16.89 -8.64
C TYR A 462 -20.06 -16.72 -7.14
N LEU A 463 -19.23 -16.03 -6.36
CA LEU A 463 -19.44 -15.82 -4.91
C LEU A 463 -20.31 -14.59 -4.64
N ASP A 464 -21.60 -14.71 -4.97
CA ASP A 464 -22.64 -13.67 -4.77
C ASP A 464 -23.58 -13.99 -3.60
N GLY A 465 -23.30 -15.03 -2.82
CA GLY A 465 -24.16 -15.50 -1.72
C GLY A 465 -25.34 -16.37 -2.14
N THR A 466 -25.54 -16.65 -3.43
CA THR A 466 -26.66 -17.48 -3.88
C THR A 466 -26.31 -18.97 -3.96
N ARG A 467 -25.02 -19.33 -3.90
CA ARG A 467 -24.51 -20.70 -4.11
C ARG A 467 -23.85 -21.24 -2.86
N ASP A 468 -24.19 -22.47 -2.50
CA ASP A 468 -23.48 -23.23 -1.47
C ASP A 468 -22.26 -23.96 -2.04
N ARG A 469 -21.49 -24.61 -1.17
CA ARG A 469 -20.27 -25.33 -1.55
C ARG A 469 -20.51 -26.46 -2.56
N SER A 470 -21.64 -27.16 -2.45
CA SER A 470 -21.97 -28.26 -3.37
C SER A 470 -22.29 -27.72 -4.77
N THR A 471 -23.02 -26.60 -4.82
CA THR A 471 -23.33 -25.88 -6.05
C THR A 471 -22.06 -25.32 -6.70
N LEU A 472 -21.14 -24.77 -5.91
CA LEU A 472 -19.84 -24.31 -6.40
C LEU A 472 -18.97 -25.46 -6.95
N ALA A 473 -19.02 -26.65 -6.35
CA ALA A 473 -18.34 -27.83 -6.90
C ALA A 473 -18.92 -28.24 -8.26
N ASN A 474 -20.24 -28.11 -8.46
CA ASN A 474 -20.86 -28.33 -9.78
C ASN A 474 -20.36 -27.28 -10.79
N VAL A 475 -20.27 -26.01 -10.40
CA VAL A 475 -19.74 -24.94 -11.27
C VAL A 475 -18.31 -25.26 -11.73
N VAL A 476 -17.44 -25.75 -10.85
CA VAL A 476 -16.09 -26.19 -11.24
C VAL A 476 -16.14 -27.33 -12.26
N ALA A 477 -17.04 -28.31 -12.08
CA ALA A 477 -17.21 -29.39 -13.04
C ALA A 477 -17.70 -28.90 -14.40
N ASP A 478 -18.63 -27.94 -14.43
CA ASP A 478 -19.13 -27.31 -15.66
C ASP A 478 -18.02 -26.54 -16.39
N LEU A 479 -17.18 -25.81 -15.66
CA LEU A 479 -16.03 -25.09 -16.22
C LEU A 479 -14.97 -26.04 -16.80
N VAL A 480 -14.75 -27.20 -16.17
CA VAL A 480 -13.87 -28.25 -16.71
C VAL A 480 -14.45 -28.82 -18.00
N LYS A 481 -15.76 -29.08 -18.03
CA LYS A 481 -16.47 -29.56 -19.23
C LYS A 481 -16.41 -28.54 -20.37
N ALA A 482 -16.44 -27.24 -20.06
CA ALA A 482 -16.28 -26.15 -21.02
C ALA A 482 -14.83 -25.94 -21.50
N GLY A 483 -13.86 -26.64 -20.91
CA GLY A 483 -12.43 -26.47 -21.23
C GLY A 483 -11.80 -25.21 -20.64
N GLU A 484 -12.50 -24.53 -19.72
CA GLU A 484 -12.00 -23.32 -19.04
C GLU A 484 -11.09 -23.64 -17.85
N LEU A 485 -11.24 -24.83 -17.26
CA LEU A 485 -10.40 -25.35 -16.19
C LEU A 485 -9.95 -26.78 -16.50
N THR A 486 -8.83 -27.18 -15.91
CA THR A 486 -8.32 -28.55 -16.02
C THR A 486 -8.17 -29.13 -14.62
N VAL A 487 -8.83 -30.26 -14.36
CA VAL A 487 -8.63 -31.06 -13.15
C VAL A 487 -7.75 -32.25 -13.52
N LYS A 488 -6.73 -32.50 -12.70
CA LYS A 488 -5.81 -33.62 -12.88
C LYS A 488 -5.86 -34.56 -11.68
N GLU A 489 -5.75 -35.85 -11.96
CA GLU A 489 -5.51 -36.90 -10.98
C GLU A 489 -4.29 -37.71 -11.45
N GLN A 490 -3.25 -37.81 -10.62
CA GLN A 490 -1.99 -38.47 -10.97
C GLN A 490 -1.42 -37.95 -12.32
N ASP A 491 -1.39 -36.62 -12.47
CA ASP A 491 -0.97 -35.89 -13.69
C ASP A 491 -1.80 -36.13 -14.96
N ARG A 492 -2.87 -36.92 -14.90
CA ARG A 492 -3.77 -37.16 -16.04
C ARG A 492 -5.02 -36.28 -15.94
N PRO A 493 -5.48 -35.65 -17.04
CA PRO A 493 -6.75 -34.92 -17.06
C PRO A 493 -7.93 -35.84 -16.73
N VAL A 494 -8.83 -35.38 -15.87
CA VAL A 494 -10.09 -36.05 -15.58
C VAL A 494 -11.22 -35.26 -16.22
N THR A 495 -12.05 -35.93 -17.01
CA THR A 495 -13.18 -35.31 -17.73
C THR A 495 -14.54 -35.91 -17.34
N ASP A 496 -14.56 -37.01 -16.60
CA ASP A 496 -15.78 -37.61 -16.08
C ASP A 496 -16.45 -36.66 -15.06
N PRO A 497 -17.68 -36.18 -15.29
CA PRO A 497 -18.30 -35.14 -14.45
C PRO A 497 -18.45 -35.52 -12.97
N ASP A 498 -18.80 -36.77 -12.69
CA ASP A 498 -18.98 -37.24 -11.31
C ASP A 498 -17.62 -37.32 -10.59
N ARG A 499 -16.59 -37.84 -11.26
CA ARG A 499 -15.23 -37.84 -10.72
C ARG A 499 -14.68 -36.42 -10.54
N VAL A 500 -14.90 -35.52 -11.51
CA VAL A 500 -14.49 -34.12 -11.42
C VAL A 500 -15.15 -33.46 -10.22
N LYS A 501 -16.46 -33.66 -9.99
CA LYS A 501 -17.17 -33.10 -8.83
C LYS A 501 -16.61 -33.61 -7.49
N GLN A 502 -16.31 -34.92 -7.41
CA GLN A 502 -15.68 -35.50 -6.21
C GLN A 502 -14.33 -34.86 -5.93
N LEU A 503 -13.51 -34.64 -6.96
CA LEU A 503 -12.20 -33.98 -6.84
C LEU A 503 -12.32 -32.47 -6.58
N ALA A 504 -13.35 -31.82 -7.12
CA ALA A 504 -13.58 -30.39 -6.97
C ALA A 504 -14.04 -30.01 -5.55
N THR A 505 -14.78 -30.88 -4.87
CA THR A 505 -15.32 -30.59 -3.53
C THR A 505 -14.25 -30.19 -2.49
N PRO A 506 -13.18 -30.98 -2.25
CA PRO A 506 -12.11 -30.57 -1.33
C PRO A 506 -11.34 -29.34 -1.84
N VAL A 507 -11.16 -29.20 -3.16
CA VAL A 507 -10.50 -28.04 -3.76
C VAL A 507 -11.29 -26.76 -3.50
N VAL A 508 -12.60 -26.76 -3.71
CA VAL A 508 -13.49 -25.62 -3.43
C VAL A 508 -13.40 -25.23 -1.97
N ALA A 509 -13.41 -26.19 -1.04
CA ALA A 509 -13.29 -25.89 0.39
C ALA A 509 -11.94 -25.21 0.73
N GLU A 510 -10.84 -25.72 0.19
CA GLU A 510 -9.51 -25.14 0.34
C GLU A 510 -9.42 -23.73 -0.25
N ARG A 511 -9.89 -23.55 -1.50
CA ARG A 511 -9.85 -22.25 -2.19
C ARG A 511 -10.72 -21.21 -1.49
N LEU A 512 -11.92 -21.58 -1.01
CA LEU A 512 -12.75 -20.66 -0.22
C LEU A 512 -12.06 -20.23 1.08
N SER A 513 -11.32 -21.12 1.75
CA SER A 513 -10.51 -20.75 2.92
C SER A 513 -9.39 -19.78 2.55
N PHE A 514 -8.71 -20.00 1.42
CA PHE A 514 -7.72 -19.06 0.89
C PHE A 514 -8.33 -17.68 0.60
N LEU A 515 -9.49 -17.61 -0.06
CA LEU A 515 -10.16 -16.34 -0.39
C LEU A 515 -10.55 -15.56 0.88
N GLY A 516 -11.08 -16.24 1.90
CA GLY A 516 -11.38 -15.63 3.21
C GLY A 516 -10.12 -15.12 3.92
N ARG A 517 -9.06 -15.94 3.96
CA ARG A 517 -7.74 -15.54 4.52
C ARG A 517 -7.01 -14.46 3.71
N SER A 518 -7.43 -14.23 2.47
CA SER A 518 -6.94 -13.15 1.61
C SER A 518 -7.80 -11.88 1.70
N ALA A 519 -8.77 -11.83 2.61
CA ALA A 519 -9.69 -10.71 2.82
C ALA A 519 -10.53 -10.35 1.57
N LEU A 520 -10.92 -11.35 0.77
CA LEU A 520 -11.73 -11.15 -0.44
C LEU A 520 -13.24 -11.34 -0.20
N LEU A 521 -13.63 -11.83 0.98
CA LEU A 521 -15.02 -12.14 1.32
C LEU A 521 -15.62 -11.07 2.24
N VAL A 522 -16.88 -10.73 2.02
CA VAL A 522 -17.63 -9.78 2.86
C VAL A 522 -18.43 -10.53 3.94
N GLN A 523 -18.75 -9.84 5.04
CA GLN A 523 -19.50 -10.36 6.18
C GLN A 523 -20.97 -10.62 5.86
#